data_AF-A0A1G0ICI3-F1
#
_entry.id   AF-A0A1G0ICI3-F1
#
_cell.length_a   1.000
_cell.length_b   1.000
_cell.length_c   1.000
_cell.angle_alpha   90.00
_cell.angle_beta   90.00
_cell.angle_gamma   90.00
#
_symmetry.space_group_name_H-M   'P 1'
#
loop_
_entity.id
_entity.type
_entity.pdbx_description
1 polymer ?
#
loop_
_entity_poly.entity_id
_entity_poly.type
_entity_poly.pdbx_seq_one_letter_code
_entity_poly.pdbx_strand_id
1 'polypeptide(L)'
;MNAIPKPLPALRSPEWLQYIRSLPSVISGMRGCVAHHAIGNRYSTLKTSDYFAIPLTDSEHRALHDRGWREWELAHGPQMGHALEVLRQGIRDGVLVWQSGATVRADMDAEEIESAIRYGELVLDKKAARYIAG
;
A
#
# COMPACT_ATOMS: atom_id res chain seq x y z
N MET A 1 -12.39 -1.80 -34.86
CA MET A 1 -11.50 -2.32 -33.79
C MET A 1 -11.62 -1.37 -32.63
N ASN A 2 -12.11 -1.82 -31.47
CA ASN A 2 -12.16 -0.96 -30.28
C ASN A 2 -10.74 -0.86 -29.72
N ALA A 3 -10.26 0.37 -29.50
CA ALA A 3 -8.96 0.59 -28.88
C ALA A 3 -8.95 -0.03 -27.48
N ILE A 4 -7.91 -0.79 -27.17
CA ILE A 4 -7.66 -1.26 -25.80
C ILE A 4 -7.41 0.01 -24.96
N PRO A 5 -8.17 0.23 -23.86
CA PRO A 5 -7.94 1.38 -23.00
C PRO A 5 -6.50 1.37 -22.49
N LYS A 6 -5.83 2.51 -22.55
CA LYS A 6 -4.49 2.65 -21.96
C LYS A 6 -4.61 2.40 -20.45
N PRO A 7 -3.70 1.59 -19.84
CA PRO A 7 -3.72 1.39 -18.39
C PRO A 7 -3.57 2.73 -17.66
N LEU A 8 -4.35 2.88 -16.59
CA LEU A 8 -4.32 4.09 -15.76
C LEU A 8 -2.94 4.28 -15.13
N PRO A 9 -2.48 5.53 -14.96
CA PRO A 9 -1.23 5.78 -14.26
C PRO A 9 -1.36 5.35 -12.79
N ALA A 10 -0.30 4.75 -12.26
CA ALA A 10 -0.20 4.41 -10.85
C ALA A 10 -0.23 5.66 -9.97
N LEU A 11 -0.96 5.58 -8.86
CA LEU A 11 -1.07 6.69 -7.91
C LEU A 11 0.26 6.91 -7.18
N ARG A 12 0.59 8.18 -6.96
CA ARG A 12 1.81 8.60 -6.25
C ARG A 12 1.43 9.41 -5.03
N SER A 13 2.01 9.06 -3.89
CA SER A 13 1.83 9.79 -2.64
C SER A 13 3.06 9.62 -1.74
N PRO A 14 3.99 10.60 -1.76
CA PRO A 14 5.12 10.62 -0.84
C PRO A 14 4.68 10.64 0.62
N GLU A 15 3.57 11.30 0.93
CA GLU A 15 3.01 11.37 2.29
C GLU A 15 2.49 10.01 2.77
N TRP A 16 1.84 9.23 1.90
CA TRP A 16 1.46 7.86 2.23
C TRP A 16 2.69 6.96 2.45
N LEU A 17 3.71 7.07 1.60
CA LEU A 17 4.96 6.34 1.80
C LEU A 17 5.67 6.75 3.10
N GLN A 18 5.53 8.02 3.52
CA GLN A 18 6.05 8.48 4.81
C GLN A 18 5.30 7.85 5.97
N TYR A 19 3.97 7.80 5.91
CA TYR A 19 3.15 7.07 6.88
C TYR A 19 3.54 5.58 6.95
N ILE A 20 3.71 4.90 5.81
CA ILE A 20 4.16 3.49 5.80
C ILE A 20 5.48 3.34 6.56
N ARG A 21 6.47 4.21 6.35
CA ARG A 21 7.79 4.09 7.02
C ARG A 21 7.70 4.25 8.53
N SER A 22 6.65 4.87 9.07
CA SER A 22 6.46 5.01 10.53
C SER A 22 5.75 3.81 11.16
N LEU A 23 5.15 2.93 10.36
CA LEU A 23 4.53 1.70 10.83
C LEU A 23 5.59 0.65 11.21
N PRO A 24 5.26 -0.27 12.14
CA PRO A 24 6.07 -1.46 12.35
C PRO A 24 6.04 -2.38 11.12
N SER A 25 7.09 -3.17 10.95
CA SER A 25 7.21 -4.16 9.88
C SER A 25 6.03 -5.13 9.91
N VAL A 26 5.47 -5.43 8.74
CA VAL A 26 4.40 -6.44 8.60
C VAL A 26 4.88 -7.87 8.90
N ILE A 27 6.20 -8.09 9.00
CA ILE A 27 6.78 -9.40 9.26
C ILE A 27 7.18 -9.55 10.73
N SER A 28 8.06 -8.68 11.22
CA SER A 28 8.62 -8.78 12.57
C SER A 28 7.94 -7.88 13.61
N GLY A 29 7.12 -6.92 13.19
CA GLY A 29 6.59 -5.88 14.08
C GLY A 29 7.62 -4.84 14.53
N MET A 30 8.88 -4.92 14.06
CA MET A 30 9.91 -3.94 14.43
C MET A 30 9.73 -2.60 13.72
N ARG A 31 10.14 -1.50 14.36
CA ARG A 31 10.12 -0.14 13.78
C ARG A 31 11.43 0.19 13.05
N GLY A 32 11.45 1.33 12.37
CA GLY A 32 12.59 1.76 11.54
C GLY A 32 12.51 1.17 10.13
N CYS A 33 11.33 1.24 9.52
CA CYS A 33 11.01 0.57 8.28
C CYS A 33 11.24 1.46 7.04
N VAL A 34 11.49 0.79 5.93
CA VAL A 34 11.38 1.34 4.57
C VAL A 34 10.05 0.89 3.94
N ALA A 35 9.57 1.66 2.98
CA ALA A 35 8.41 1.29 2.19
C ALA A 35 8.85 0.41 1.01
N HIS A 36 8.34 -0.81 0.94
CA HIS A 36 8.52 -1.73 -0.17
C HIS A 36 7.24 -1.79 -1.01
N HIS A 37 7.30 -1.44 -2.30
CA HIS A 37 6.15 -1.63 -3.19
C HIS A 37 5.90 -3.12 -3.42
N ALA A 38 4.69 -3.57 -3.16
CA ALA A 38 4.25 -4.94 -3.38
C ALA A 38 4.15 -5.23 -4.89
N ILE A 39 4.98 -6.15 -5.39
CA ILE A 39 5.06 -6.49 -6.83
C ILE A 39 4.41 -7.87 -7.12
N GLY A 40 3.88 -8.55 -6.09
CA GLY A 40 3.30 -9.90 -6.17
C GLY A 40 2.55 -10.17 -7.48
N ASN A 41 3.03 -11.17 -8.23
CA ASN A 41 2.48 -11.63 -9.51
C ASN A 41 2.56 -10.66 -10.72
N ARG A 42 3.18 -9.48 -10.59
CA ARG A 42 3.31 -8.51 -11.70
C ARG A 42 4.68 -8.62 -12.36
N TYR A 43 4.76 -9.33 -13.49
CA TYR A 43 5.90 -9.30 -14.43
C TYR A 43 5.99 -7.98 -15.24
N SER A 44 5.38 -6.91 -14.74
CA SER A 44 5.17 -5.68 -15.49
C SER A 44 6.24 -4.65 -15.19
N THR A 45 6.73 -3.95 -16.22
CA THR A 45 7.54 -2.74 -16.10
C THR A 45 6.74 -1.52 -15.61
N LEU A 46 5.42 -1.68 -15.40
CA LEU A 46 4.55 -0.63 -14.88
C LEU A 46 4.80 -0.45 -13.37
N LYS A 47 5.21 0.76 -13.01
CA LYS A 47 5.45 1.17 -11.62
C LYS A 47 4.19 0.96 -10.79
N THR A 48 4.23 0.11 -9.76
CA THR A 48 3.14 -0.12 -8.79
C THR A 48 2.68 1.18 -8.12
N SER A 49 1.41 1.26 -7.74
CA SER A 49 0.84 2.35 -6.92
C SER A 49 1.58 2.50 -5.59
N ASP A 50 1.79 3.74 -5.12
CA ASP A 50 2.38 3.96 -3.79
C ASP A 50 1.49 3.42 -2.67
N TYR A 51 0.19 3.29 -2.93
CA TYR A 51 -0.79 2.70 -2.00
C TYR A 51 -0.64 1.18 -1.84
N PHE A 52 0.11 0.53 -2.71
CA PHE A 52 0.47 -0.88 -2.60
C PHE A 52 1.91 -1.02 -2.15
N ALA A 53 2.26 -0.39 -1.03
CA ALA A 53 3.54 -0.56 -0.37
C ALA A 53 3.34 -1.06 1.07
N ILE A 54 4.33 -1.78 1.57
CA ILE A 54 4.35 -2.41 2.90
C ILE A 54 5.58 -1.96 3.68
N PRO A 55 5.48 -1.80 5.01
CA PRO A 55 6.63 -1.51 5.86
C PRO A 55 7.45 -2.77 6.09
N LEU A 56 8.74 -2.70 5.77
CA LEU A 56 9.72 -3.73 6.09
C LEU A 56 10.94 -3.06 6.71
N THR A 57 11.61 -3.71 7.65
CA THR A 57 12.96 -3.27 8.04
C THR A 57 13.91 -3.39 6.86
N ASP A 58 15.02 -2.65 6.87
CA ASP A 58 16.04 -2.72 5.81
C ASP A 58 16.53 -4.16 5.56
N SER A 59 16.70 -4.95 6.63
CA SER A 59 17.10 -6.35 6.54
C SER A 59 16.04 -7.24 5.89
N GLU A 60 14.77 -7.07 6.25
CA GLU A 60 13.67 -7.85 5.66
C GLU A 60 13.43 -7.47 4.20
N HIS A 61 13.51 -6.17 3.90
CA HIS A 61 13.41 -5.65 2.55
C HIS A 61 14.51 -6.23 1.66
N ARG A 62 15.76 -6.27 2.13
CA ARG A 62 16.86 -6.90 1.41
C ARG A 62 16.65 -8.39 1.24
N ALA A 63 16.25 -9.10 2.30
CA ALA A 63 15.99 -10.53 2.24
C ALA A 63 14.91 -10.90 1.21
N LEU A 64 13.87 -10.06 1.04
CA LEU A 64 12.86 -10.22 0.00
C LEU A 64 13.48 -10.15 -1.40
N HIS A 65 14.33 -9.15 -1.67
CA HIS A 65 15.01 -9.02 -2.96
C HIS A 65 16.00 -10.16 -3.21
N ASP A 66 16.70 -10.63 -2.18
CA ASP A 66 17.71 -11.69 -2.30
C ASP A 66 17.09 -13.07 -2.56
N ARG A 67 15.99 -13.40 -1.87
CA ARG A 67 15.26 -14.68 -2.05
C ARG A 67 14.31 -14.68 -3.24
N GLY A 68 13.91 -13.49 -3.67
CA GLY A 68 12.87 -13.29 -4.66
C GLY A 68 11.47 -13.40 -4.08
N TRP A 69 10.54 -12.69 -4.72
CA TRP A 69 9.19 -12.48 -4.20
C TRP A 69 8.39 -13.77 -3.96
N ARG A 70 8.58 -14.81 -4.78
CA ARG A 70 7.83 -16.08 -4.65
C ARG A 70 8.17 -16.82 -3.37
N GLU A 71 9.47 -16.99 -3.11
CA GLU A 71 9.93 -17.67 -1.90
C GLU A 71 9.54 -16.86 -0.66
N TRP A 72 9.66 -15.53 -0.75
CA TRP A 72 9.23 -14.65 0.32
C TRP A 72 7.72 -14.79 0.61
N GLU A 73 6.86 -14.77 -0.41
CA GLU A 73 5.40 -14.90 -0.22
C GLU A 73 4.99 -16.28 0.29
N LEU A 74 5.73 -17.34 -0.04
CA LEU A 74 5.51 -18.67 0.55
C LEU A 74 5.79 -18.69 2.06
N ALA A 75 6.80 -17.94 2.52
CA ALA A 75 7.17 -17.88 3.93
C ALA A 75 6.33 -16.90 4.75
N HIS A 76 5.85 -15.81 4.13
CA HIS A 76 5.29 -14.66 4.83
C HIS A 76 3.87 -14.31 4.41
N GLY A 77 3.30 -15.02 3.44
CA GLY A 77 2.02 -14.70 2.83
C GLY A 77 2.12 -13.66 1.70
N PRO A 78 1.03 -13.44 0.95
CA PRO A 78 1.05 -12.57 -0.23
C PRO A 78 1.36 -11.12 0.12
N GLN A 79 2.25 -10.46 -0.63
CA GLN A 79 2.56 -9.03 -0.42
C GLN A 79 1.31 -8.16 -0.54
N MET A 80 0.38 -8.51 -1.44
CA MET A 80 -0.87 -7.75 -1.57
C MET A 80 -1.82 -7.92 -0.39
N GLY A 81 -1.76 -9.05 0.32
CA GLY A 81 -2.49 -9.22 1.57
C GLY A 81 -1.99 -8.26 2.63
N HIS A 82 -0.66 -8.13 2.76
CA HIS A 82 -0.03 -7.16 3.66
C HIS A 82 -0.36 -5.72 3.29
N ALA A 83 -0.33 -5.38 2.00
CA ALA A 83 -0.66 -4.03 1.53
C ALA A 83 -2.15 -3.68 1.79
N LEU A 84 -3.07 -4.63 1.61
CA LEU A 84 -4.47 -4.45 1.98
C LEU A 84 -4.62 -4.15 3.48
N GLU A 85 -3.90 -4.88 4.33
CA GLU A 85 -3.96 -4.62 5.77
C GLU A 85 -3.39 -3.25 6.14
N VAL A 86 -2.32 -2.81 5.48
CA VAL A 86 -1.75 -1.46 5.66
C VAL A 86 -2.75 -0.38 5.23
N LEU A 87 -3.50 -0.57 4.14
CA LEU A 87 -4.58 0.33 3.73
C LEU A 87 -5.68 0.40 4.78
N ARG A 88 -6.12 -0.75 5.29
CA ARG A 88 -7.12 -0.83 6.37
C ARG A 88 -6.63 -0.17 7.66
N GLN A 89 -5.36 -0.37 8.02
CA GLN A 89 -4.73 0.31 9.14
C GLN A 89 -4.75 1.84 8.93
N GLY A 90 -4.42 2.33 7.73
CA GLY A 90 -4.52 3.75 7.40
C GLY A 90 -5.92 4.34 7.54
N ILE A 91 -6.96 3.56 7.21
CA ILE A 91 -8.36 3.95 7.47
C ILE A 91 -8.63 4.02 8.97
N ARG A 92 -8.20 2.99 9.73
CA ARG A 92 -8.38 2.92 11.19
C ARG A 92 -7.65 4.06 11.92
N ASP A 93 -6.49 4.45 11.44
CA ASP A 93 -5.67 5.52 12.01
C ASP A 93 -6.14 6.92 11.59
N GLY A 94 -7.18 7.02 10.74
CA GLY A 94 -7.71 8.29 10.23
C GLY A 94 -6.77 8.99 9.24
N VAL A 95 -5.80 8.27 8.67
CA VAL A 95 -4.90 8.76 7.63
C VAL A 95 -5.57 8.70 6.27
N LEU A 96 -6.37 7.66 6.03
CA LEU A 96 -7.28 7.56 4.89
C LEU A 96 -8.71 7.80 5.38
N VAL A 97 -9.35 8.84 4.87
CA VAL A 97 -10.67 9.28 5.34
C VAL A 97 -11.67 9.33 4.20
N TRP A 98 -12.87 8.82 4.46
CA TRP A 98 -13.97 8.86 3.50
C TRP A 98 -14.49 10.29 3.35
N GLN A 99 -14.69 10.73 2.11
CA GLN A 99 -15.40 11.98 1.83
C GLN A 99 -16.86 11.86 2.25
N SER A 100 -17.44 13.00 2.64
CA SER A 100 -18.85 13.06 3.01
C SER A 100 -19.74 12.57 1.86
N GLY A 101 -20.64 11.63 2.16
CA GLY A 101 -21.55 11.03 1.18
C GLY A 101 -20.99 9.84 0.40
N ALA A 102 -19.74 9.42 0.66
CA ALA A 102 -19.20 8.18 0.09
C ALA A 102 -19.88 6.94 0.70
N THR A 103 -20.03 5.88 -0.09
CA THR A 103 -20.50 4.58 0.40
C THR A 103 -19.35 3.83 1.03
N VAL A 104 -19.44 3.56 2.34
CA VAL A 104 -18.39 2.85 3.08
C VAL A 104 -18.69 1.36 3.08
N ARG A 105 -17.71 0.55 2.64
CA ARG A 105 -17.79 -0.90 2.62
C ARG A 105 -16.62 -1.51 3.41
N ALA A 106 -16.94 -2.40 4.34
CA ALA A 106 -15.93 -3.05 5.21
C ALA A 106 -15.21 -4.22 4.51
N ASP A 107 -15.81 -4.76 3.45
CA ASP A 107 -15.35 -5.95 2.72
C ASP A 107 -14.46 -5.62 1.52
N MET A 108 -14.05 -4.36 1.37
CA MET A 108 -13.27 -3.94 0.21
C MET A 108 -11.91 -4.63 0.13
N ASP A 109 -11.51 -4.98 -1.10
CA ASP A 109 -10.16 -5.41 -1.44
C ASP A 109 -9.23 -4.23 -1.75
N ALA A 110 -7.95 -4.52 -2.04
CA ALA A 110 -6.93 -3.50 -2.26
C ALA A 110 -7.20 -2.67 -3.53
N GLU A 111 -7.74 -3.27 -4.58
CA GLU A 111 -8.02 -2.60 -5.84
C GLU A 111 -9.26 -1.72 -5.74
N GLU A 112 -10.30 -2.18 -5.02
CA GLU A 112 -11.46 -1.37 -4.66
C GLU A 112 -11.06 -0.16 -3.82
N ILE A 113 -10.16 -0.32 -2.83
CA ILE A 113 -9.65 0.80 -2.03
C ILE A 113 -8.84 1.77 -2.89
N GLU A 114 -7.94 1.27 -3.75
CA GLU A 114 -7.19 2.14 -4.67
C GLU A 114 -8.12 2.90 -5.63
N SER A 115 -9.20 2.25 -6.09
CA SER A 115 -10.23 2.88 -6.92
C SER A 115 -10.93 4.02 -6.17
N ALA A 116 -11.36 3.78 -4.92
CA ALA A 116 -11.95 4.81 -4.08
C ALA A 116 -10.99 6.00 -3.88
N ILE A 117 -9.68 5.74 -3.72
CA ILE A 117 -8.67 6.79 -3.64
C ILE A 117 -8.55 7.56 -4.95
N ARG A 118 -8.51 6.84 -6.07
CA ARG A 118 -8.37 7.41 -7.41
C ARG A 118 -9.52 8.34 -7.76
N TYR A 119 -10.74 7.95 -7.39
CA TYR A 119 -11.95 8.72 -7.67
C TYR A 119 -12.31 9.72 -6.55
N GLY A 120 -11.46 9.82 -5.53
CA GLY A 120 -11.58 10.84 -4.47
C GLY A 120 -12.65 10.53 -3.42
N GLU A 121 -13.19 9.32 -3.39
CA GLU A 121 -14.13 8.86 -2.35
C GLU A 121 -13.40 8.62 -1.02
N LEU A 122 -12.17 8.11 -1.09
CA LEU A 122 -11.27 7.96 0.05
C LEU A 122 -10.06 8.88 -0.15
N VAL A 123 -9.75 9.75 0.80
CA VAL A 123 -8.66 10.73 0.64
C VAL A 123 -7.61 10.58 1.72
N LEU A 124 -6.36 10.90 1.37
CA LEU A 124 -5.29 10.99 2.34
C LEU A 124 -5.40 12.31 3.13
N ASP A 125 -5.63 12.22 4.44
CA ASP A 125 -5.40 13.34 5.34
C ASP A 125 -3.89 13.51 5.55
N LYS A 126 -3.32 14.45 4.79
CA LYS A 126 -1.89 14.76 4.83
C LYS A 126 -1.41 15.26 6.20
N LYS A 127 -2.29 15.87 7.00
CA LYS A 127 -1.94 16.36 8.33
C LYS A 127 -1.82 15.18 9.30
N ALA A 128 -2.79 14.25 9.26
CA ALA A 128 -2.74 13.01 10.02
C ALA A 128 -1.51 12.17 9.64
N ALA A 129 -1.26 11.99 8.34
CA ALA A 129 -0.11 11.24 7.83
C ALA A 129 1.24 11.76 8.35
N ARG A 130 1.40 13.09 8.43
CA ARG A 130 2.62 13.73 8.92
C ARG A 130 2.78 13.62 10.44
N TYR A 131 1.70 13.68 11.19
CA TYR A 131 1.74 13.63 12.66
C TYR A 131 2.13 12.24 13.18
N ILE A 132 1.71 11.18 12.49
CA ILE A 132 2.03 9.79 12.87
C ILE A 132 3.46 9.40 12.48
N ALA A 133 4.08 10.15 11.57
CA ALA A 133 5.43 9.90 11.08
C ALA A 133 6.54 10.73 11.77
N GLY A 134 6.17 11.62 12.69
CA GLY A 134 7.09 12.40 13.54
C GLY A 134 7.10 11.89 14.98
#